data_AF-A0A7X7V8I6-F1
#
_entry.id   AF-A0A7X7V8I6-F1
#
_cell.length_a   1.000
_cell.length_b   1.000
_cell.length_c   1.000
_cell.angle_alpha   90.00
_cell.angle_beta   90.00
_cell.angle_gamma   90.00
#
_symmetry.space_group_name_H-M   'P 1'
#
loop_
_entity.id
_entity.type
_entity.pdbx_description
1 polymer ?
#
loop_
_entity_poly.entity_id
_entity_poly.type
_entity_poly.pdbx_seq_one_letter_code
_entity_poly.pdbx_strand_id
1 'polypeptide(L)'
;MTTDAPAVAPLTAISGLVTLAWYAMPDLIGSRALRGVLKAGLLGGWLVYAQRSMDADPADLLNDQVWGSREVACGALGLAGVVVGTVAGEKAIFAFGERRRARGLKLAHTAPAFGWAVLSAAAVAVALRKVTPAQ
;
A
#
# COMPACT_ATOMS: atom_id res chain seq x y z
N MET A 1 -28.12 7.47 -2.83
CA MET A 1 -26.76 7.75 -2.35
C MET A 1 -25.89 8.01 -3.56
N THR A 2 -25.70 9.28 -3.92
CA THR A 2 -24.71 9.68 -4.92
C THR A 2 -23.35 9.50 -4.27
N THR A 3 -22.51 8.59 -4.77
CA THR A 3 -21.09 8.59 -4.39
C THR A 3 -20.49 9.81 -5.04
N ASP A 4 -20.47 10.91 -4.31
CA ASP A 4 -19.96 12.17 -4.80
C ASP A 4 -18.48 11.98 -5.19
N ALA A 5 -18.14 12.36 -6.43
CA ALA A 5 -16.76 12.52 -6.92
C ALA A 5 -15.72 13.05 -5.89
N PRO A 6 -16.06 13.92 -4.92
CA PRO A 6 -15.19 14.31 -3.81
C PRO A 6 -14.63 13.19 -2.92
N ALA A 7 -15.12 11.94 -2.93
CA ALA A 7 -14.51 10.85 -2.15
C ALA A 7 -13.36 10.14 -2.89
N VAL A 8 -13.40 10.12 -4.22
CA VAL A 8 -12.41 9.41 -5.08
C VAL A 8 -11.11 10.20 -5.18
N ALA A 9 -11.20 11.52 -5.31
CA ALA A 9 -10.06 12.42 -5.41
C ALA A 9 -9.13 12.38 -4.17
N PRO A 10 -9.62 12.51 -2.92
CA PRO A 10 -8.77 12.49 -1.73
C PRO A 10 -8.13 11.12 -1.50
N LEU A 11 -8.84 10.00 -1.69
CA LEU A 11 -8.24 8.65 -1.52
C LEU A 11 -7.15 8.37 -2.56
N THR A 12 -7.36 8.79 -3.80
CA THR A 12 -6.36 8.67 -4.88
C THR A 12 -5.12 9.51 -4.55
N ALA A 13 -5.32 10.76 -4.11
CA ALA A 13 -4.24 11.65 -3.73
C ALA A 13 -3.46 11.14 -2.51
N ILE A 14 -4.15 10.69 -1.46
CA ILE A 14 -3.55 10.13 -0.24
C ILE A 14 -2.71 8.89 -0.57
N SER A 15 -3.23 7.99 -1.41
CA SER A 15 -2.51 6.77 -1.80
C SER A 15 -1.20 7.06 -2.54
N GLY A 16 -1.24 8.04 -3.46
CA GLY A 16 -0.03 8.51 -4.14
C GLY A 16 0.96 9.16 -3.18
N LEU A 17 0.48 10.01 -2.27
CA LEU A 17 1.32 10.70 -1.28
C LEU A 17 1.99 9.74 -0.30
N VAL A 18 1.25 8.74 0.20
CA VAL A 18 1.80 7.69 1.07
C VAL A 18 2.88 6.90 0.34
N THR A 19 2.65 6.54 -0.92
CA THR A 19 3.63 5.82 -1.75
C THR A 19 4.89 6.65 -1.98
N LEU A 20 4.73 7.93 -2.33
CA LEU A 20 5.84 8.85 -2.50
C LEU A 20 6.63 8.98 -1.21
N ALA A 21 5.96 9.22 -0.09
CA ALA A 21 6.58 9.36 1.22
C ALA A 21 7.35 8.08 1.60
N TRP A 22 6.76 6.90 1.38
CA TRP A 22 7.36 5.60 1.69
C TRP A 22 8.69 5.38 0.94
N TYR A 23 8.73 5.71 -0.35
CA TYR A 23 9.90 5.44 -1.20
C TYR A 23 10.90 6.60 -1.30
N ALA A 24 10.48 7.85 -1.06
CA ALA A 24 11.37 9.02 -1.05
C ALA A 24 12.04 9.26 0.32
N MET A 25 11.50 8.71 1.41
CA MET A 25 12.06 8.79 2.77
C MET A 25 13.58 8.57 2.87
N PRO A 26 14.21 7.65 2.11
CA PRO A 26 15.64 7.38 2.20
C PRO A 26 16.54 8.53 1.78
N ASP A 27 16.04 9.39 0.90
CA ASP A 27 16.79 10.55 0.43
C ASP A 27 16.61 11.76 1.36
N LEU A 28 15.53 11.79 2.15
CA LEU A 28 15.18 12.91 3.04
C LEU A 28 15.65 12.71 4.49
N ILE A 29 15.69 11.47 4.98
CA ILE A 29 16.00 11.16 6.39
C ILE A 29 17.25 10.30 6.46
N GLY A 30 18.38 10.82 6.95
CA GLY A 30 19.63 10.05 7.05
C GLY A 30 19.60 8.88 8.06
N SER A 31 18.76 8.97 9.10
CA SER A 31 18.70 7.98 10.19
C SER A 31 17.87 6.75 9.83
N ARG A 32 18.47 5.56 9.93
CA ARG A 32 17.78 4.28 9.69
C ARG A 32 16.71 3.97 10.74
N ALA A 33 16.95 4.34 12.00
CA ALA A 33 16.00 4.11 13.10
C ALA A 33 14.74 4.95 12.94
N LEU A 34 14.89 6.23 12.56
CA LEU A 34 13.75 7.12 12.33
C LEU A 34 12.87 6.65 11.15
N ARG A 35 13.49 6.14 10.08
CA ARG A 35 12.74 5.52 8.98
C ARG A 35 11.90 4.33 9.45
N GLY A 36 12.44 3.49 10.33
CA GLY A 36 11.72 2.35 10.91
C GLY A 36 10.48 2.78 11.70
N VAL A 37 10.63 3.79 12.56
CA VAL A 37 9.51 4.35 13.36
C VAL A 37 8.43 4.92 12.45
N LEU A 38 8.79 5.69 11.42
CA LEU A 38 7.82 6.26 10.47
C LEU A 38 7.07 5.18 9.70
N LYS A 39 7.77 4.13 9.24
CA LYS A 39 7.13 3.00 8.57
C LYS A 39 6.16 2.26 9.49
N ALA A 40 6.56 2.01 10.74
CA ALA A 40 5.70 1.38 11.73
C ALA A 40 4.46 2.22 12.05
N GLY A 41 4.62 3.55 12.18
CA GLY A 41 3.52 4.48 12.38
C GLY A 41 2.51 4.48 11.22
N LEU A 42 2.99 4.45 9.97
CA LEU A 42 2.13 4.34 8.79
C LEU A 42 1.32 3.04 8.76
N LEU A 43 1.97 1.90 9.04
CA LEU A 43 1.28 0.61 9.11
C LEU A 43 0.27 0.55 10.27
N GLY A 44 0.65 1.06 11.44
CA GLY A 44 -0.24 1.14 12.61
C GLY A 44 -1.45 2.03 12.36
N GLY A 45 -1.24 3.20 11.74
CA GLY A 45 -2.33 4.11 11.37
C GLY A 45 -3.30 3.49 10.35
N TRP A 46 -2.77 2.78 9.35
CA TRP A 46 -3.58 2.04 8.39
C TRP A 46 -4.42 0.94 9.07
N LEU A 47 -3.81 0.16 9.97
CA LEU A 47 -4.52 -0.90 10.70
C LEU A 47 -5.67 -0.36 11.53
N VAL A 48 -5.46 0.74 12.26
CA VAL A 48 -6.51 1.40 13.05
C VAL A 48 -7.64 1.91 12.16
N TYR A 49 -7.30 2.53 11.03
CA TYR A 49 -8.30 2.97 10.05
C TYR A 49 -9.12 1.81 9.49
N ALA A 50 -8.45 0.73 9.08
CA ALA A 50 -9.08 -0.47 8.54
C ALA A 50 -10.04 -1.11 9.55
N GLN A 51 -9.61 -1.26 10.81
CA GLN A 51 -10.47 -1.79 11.88
C GLN A 51 -11.73 -0.95 12.08
N ARG A 52 -11.61 0.39 12.08
CA ARG A 52 -12.78 1.28 12.21
C ARG A 52 -13.70 1.29 11.00
N SER A 53 -13.18 0.92 9.83
CA SER A 53 -13.99 0.82 8.61
C SER A 53 -14.72 -0.51 8.47
N MET A 54 -14.31 -1.52 9.25
CA MET A 54 -14.81 -2.89 9.20
C MET A 54 -15.56 -3.24 10.49
N ASP A 55 -16.52 -2.40 10.90
CA ASP A 55 -17.47 -2.68 11.99
C ASP A 55 -18.44 -3.83 11.61
N ALA A 56 -17.91 -4.91 11.06
CA ALA A 56 -18.60 -6.16 10.83
C ALA A 56 -18.65 -6.92 12.16
N ASP A 57 -19.83 -7.43 12.52
CA ASP A 57 -19.94 -8.32 13.67
C ASP A 57 -19.10 -9.58 13.38
N PRO A 58 -18.15 -9.96 14.25
CA PRO A 58 -17.42 -11.21 14.08
C PRO A 58 -18.34 -12.43 13.96
N ALA A 59 -19.58 -12.37 14.48
CA ALA A 59 -20.59 -13.38 14.27
C ALA A 59 -20.99 -13.53 12.79
N ASP A 60 -21.14 -12.44 12.04
CA ASP A 60 -21.48 -12.45 10.62
C ASP A 60 -20.34 -13.02 9.77
N LEU A 61 -19.09 -12.64 10.10
CA LEU A 61 -17.90 -13.17 9.44
C LEU A 61 -17.68 -14.66 9.69
N LEU A 62 -18.15 -15.19 10.83
CA LEU A 62 -18.07 -16.63 11.13
C LEU A 62 -19.24 -17.41 10.49
N ASN A 63 -20.40 -16.80 10.36
CA ASN A 63 -21.61 -17.43 9.82
C ASN A 63 -21.55 -17.61 8.29
N ASP A 64 -20.92 -16.66 7.58
CA ASP A 64 -20.71 -16.74 6.13
C ASP A 64 -19.48 -17.59 5.74
N GLN A 65 -18.65 -18.00 6.71
CA GLN A 65 -17.30 -18.50 6.47
C GLN A 65 -17.11 -19.95 6.94
N VAL A 66 -17.87 -20.88 6.35
CA VAL A 66 -17.50 -22.30 6.37
C VAL A 66 -16.58 -22.59 5.18
N TRP A 67 -15.29 -22.29 5.34
CA TRP A 67 -14.28 -22.65 4.33
C TRP A 67 -13.82 -24.10 4.48
N GLY A 68 -13.72 -24.82 3.36
CA GLY A 68 -13.07 -26.12 3.31
C GLY A 68 -11.54 -26.00 3.46
N SER A 69 -10.88 -27.13 3.72
CA SER A 69 -9.43 -27.18 3.97
C SER A 69 -8.57 -26.72 2.78
N ARG A 70 -9.08 -26.87 1.55
CA ARG A 70 -8.40 -26.43 0.33
C ARG A 70 -8.48 -24.93 0.15
N GLU A 71 -9.64 -24.34 0.45
CA GLU A 71 -9.90 -22.91 0.41
C GLU A 71 -9.03 -22.19 1.45
N VAL A 72 -8.93 -22.74 2.67
CA VAL A 72 -8.01 -22.24 3.71
C VAL A 72 -6.55 -22.32 3.25
N ALA A 73 -6.12 -23.44 2.66
CA ALA A 73 -4.75 -23.60 2.17
C ALA A 73 -4.43 -22.62 1.04
N CYS A 74 -5.34 -22.45 0.06
CA CYS A 74 -5.19 -21.48 -1.02
C CYS A 74 -5.17 -20.04 -0.50
N GLY A 75 -6.02 -19.71 0.47
CA GLY A 75 -6.04 -18.40 1.13
C GLY A 75 -4.73 -18.10 1.85
N ALA A 76 -4.24 -19.05 2.64
CA ALA A 76 -2.96 -18.93 3.34
C ALA A 76 -1.77 -18.79 2.38
N LEU A 77 -1.73 -19.59 1.31
CA LEU A 77 -0.70 -19.48 0.27
C LEU A 77 -0.77 -18.16 -0.49
N GLY A 78 -1.97 -17.69 -0.81
CA GLY A 78 -2.19 -16.39 -1.43
C GLY A 78 -1.67 -15.25 -0.56
N LEU A 79 -2.00 -15.26 0.74
CA LEU A 79 -1.54 -14.26 1.70
C LEU A 79 -0.01 -14.29 1.86
N ALA A 80 0.56 -15.49 2.01
CA ALA A 80 2.00 -15.67 2.08
C ALA A 80 2.70 -15.19 0.80
N GLY A 81 2.14 -15.48 -0.37
CA GLY A 81 2.61 -15.00 -1.66
C GLY A 81 2.62 -13.47 -1.75
N VAL A 82 1.56 -12.80 -1.28
CA VAL A 82 1.49 -11.34 -1.21
C VAL A 82 2.56 -10.77 -0.30
N VAL A 83 2.73 -11.33 0.91
CA VAL A 83 3.75 -10.87 1.86
C VAL A 83 5.15 -11.02 1.28
N VAL A 84 5.48 -12.20 0.76
CA VAL A 84 6.79 -12.50 0.15
C VAL A 84 7.03 -11.58 -1.06
N GLY A 85 6.02 -11.44 -1.92
CA GLY A 85 6.07 -10.56 -3.09
C GLY A 85 6.34 -9.10 -2.72
N THR A 86 5.65 -8.58 -1.71
CA THR A 86 5.87 -7.21 -1.21
C THR A 86 7.29 -7.03 -0.69
N VAL A 87 7.78 -7.92 0.18
CA VAL A 87 9.14 -7.83 0.74
C VAL A 87 10.21 -7.91 -0.36
N ALA A 88 10.04 -8.83 -1.31
CA ALA A 88 10.96 -8.97 -2.44
C ALA A 88 10.95 -7.72 -3.33
N GLY A 89 9.77 -7.19 -3.64
CA GLY A 89 9.57 -5.97 -4.40
C GLY A 89 10.24 -4.76 -3.73
N GLU A 90 10.00 -4.57 -2.43
CA GLU A 90 10.64 -3.50 -1.66
C GLU A 90 12.17 -3.60 -1.73
N LYS A 91 12.75 -4.77 -1.47
CA LYS A 91 14.20 -4.97 -1.56
C LYS A 91 14.74 -4.63 -2.95
N ALA A 92 14.04 -5.02 -4.01
CA ALA A 92 14.45 -4.73 -5.38
C ALA A 92 14.43 -3.21 -5.67
N ILE A 93 13.40 -2.50 -5.22
CA ILE A 93 13.26 -1.04 -5.37
C ILE A 93 14.40 -0.32 -4.63
N PHE A 94 14.68 -0.71 -3.39
CA PHE A 94 15.79 -0.15 -2.61
C PHE A 94 17.15 -0.44 -3.24
N ALA A 95 17.40 -1.68 -3.67
CA ALA A 95 18.64 -2.04 -4.36
C ALA A 95 18.83 -1.25 -5.66
N PHE A 96 17.74 -0.97 -6.39
CA PHE A 96 17.77 -0.11 -7.56
C PHE A 96 18.16 1.33 -7.24
N GLY A 97 17.58 1.91 -6.19
CA GLY A 97 17.93 3.25 -5.72
C GLY A 97 19.37 3.36 -5.22
N GLU A 98 19.86 2.36 -4.46
CA GLU A 98 21.26 2.32 -4.01
C GLU A 98 22.24 2.21 -5.20
N ARG A 99 21.90 1.43 -6.24
CA ARG A 99 22.68 1.41 -7.50
C ARG A 99 22.72 2.77 -8.19
N ARG A 100 21.62 3.54 -8.18
CA ARG A 100 21.60 4.93 -8.68
C ARG A 100 22.48 5.85 -7.83
N ARG A 101 22.40 5.72 -6.50
CA ARG A 101 23.20 6.53 -5.56
C ARG A 101 24.69 6.26 -5.72
N ALA A 102 25.08 5.00 -5.90
CA ALA A 102 26.47 4.61 -6.18
C ALA A 102 27.02 5.22 -7.49
N ARG A 103 26.14 5.56 -8.45
CA ARG A 103 26.50 6.29 -9.67
C ARG A 103 26.55 7.82 -9.47
N GLY A 104 26.42 8.31 -8.24
CA GLY A 104 26.47 9.74 -7.90
C GLY A 104 25.20 10.52 -8.22
N LEU A 105 24.10 9.85 -8.57
CA LEU A 105 22.84 10.53 -8.89
C LEU A 105 22.20 11.11 -7.62
N LYS A 106 21.89 12.42 -7.67
CA LYS A 106 21.07 13.08 -6.64
C LYS A 106 19.62 12.59 -6.77
N LEU A 107 18.91 12.43 -5.65
CA LEU A 107 17.51 11.95 -5.60
C LEU A 107 17.31 10.53 -6.18
N ALA A 108 18.25 9.64 -5.87
CA ALA A 108 18.30 8.28 -6.39
C ALA A 108 17.04 7.44 -6.10
N HIS A 109 16.33 7.74 -5.01
CA HIS A 109 15.09 7.09 -4.60
C HIS A 109 13.87 7.97 -4.85
N THR A 110 13.98 9.30 -4.69
CA THR A 110 12.86 10.22 -4.88
C THR A 110 12.36 10.28 -6.33
N ALA A 111 13.26 10.32 -7.31
CA ALA A 111 12.86 10.35 -8.73
C ALA A 111 12.02 9.13 -9.15
N PRO A 112 12.44 7.87 -8.88
CA PRO A 112 11.58 6.71 -9.14
C PRO A 112 10.37 6.63 -8.21
N ALA A 113 10.45 7.12 -6.96
CA ALA A 113 9.31 7.17 -6.06
C ALA A 113 8.14 7.97 -6.63
N PHE A 114 8.41 9.02 -7.41
CA PHE A 114 7.36 9.78 -8.11
C PHE A 114 6.61 8.92 -9.14
N GLY A 115 7.32 8.09 -9.91
CA GLY A 115 6.70 7.14 -10.83
C GLY A 115 5.81 6.13 -10.11
N TRP A 116 6.28 5.58 -8.99
CA TRP A 116 5.49 4.67 -8.15
C TRP A 116 4.26 5.33 -7.54
N ALA A 117 4.38 6.60 -7.11
CA ALA A 117 3.27 7.37 -6.57
C ALA A 117 2.15 7.57 -7.60
N VAL A 118 2.51 7.94 -8.84
CA VAL A 118 1.55 8.08 -9.94
C VAL A 118 0.89 6.74 -10.26
N LEU A 119 1.67 5.66 -10.33
CA LEU A 119 1.13 4.32 -10.61
C LEU A 119 0.16 3.86 -9.52
N SER A 120 0.50 4.06 -8.25
CA SER A 120 -0.37 3.69 -7.13
C SER A 120 -1.67 4.49 -7.14
N ALA A 121 -1.60 5.79 -7.38
CA ALA A 121 -2.78 6.64 -7.51
C ALA A 121 -3.68 6.16 -8.66
N ALA A 122 -3.10 5.86 -9.82
CA ALA A 122 -3.84 5.34 -10.97
C ALA A 122 -4.51 3.99 -10.67
N ALA A 123 -3.82 3.08 -9.97
CA ALA A 123 -4.38 1.79 -9.58
C ALA A 123 -5.60 1.94 -8.66
N VAL A 124 -5.51 2.81 -7.65
CA VAL A 124 -6.64 3.11 -6.75
C VAL A 124 -7.81 3.73 -7.50
N ALA A 125 -7.55 4.68 -8.40
CA ALA A 125 -8.59 5.29 -9.24
C ALA A 125 -9.28 4.26 -10.17
N VAL A 126 -8.54 3.28 -10.71
CA VAL A 126 -9.12 2.18 -11.49
C VAL A 126 -9.96 1.26 -10.60
N ALA A 127 -9.48 0.90 -9.42
CA ALA A 127 -10.22 0.05 -8.48
C ALA A 127 -11.54 0.69 -8.06
N LEU A 128 -11.52 1.97 -7.69
CA LEU A 128 -12.72 2.72 -7.30
C LEU A 128 -13.74 2.81 -8.45
N ARG A 129 -13.30 2.97 -9.71
CA ARG A 129 -14.19 2.93 -10.88
C ARG A 129 -14.83 1.57 -11.14
N LYS A 130 -14.19 0.47 -10.75
CA LYS A 130 -14.77 -0.88 -10.89
C LYS A 130 -15.81 -1.20 -9.82
N VAL A 131 -15.61 -0.67 -8.62
CA VAL A 131 -16.52 -0.87 -7.48
C VAL A 131 -17.76 0.01 -7.61
N THR A 132 -17.64 1.17 -8.25
CA THR A 132 -18.75 2.09 -8.53
C THR A 132 -19.15 2.00 -10.01
N PRO A 133 -20.11 1.12 -10.41
CA PRO A 133 -20.57 1.11 -11.79
C PRO A 133 -21.19 2.47 -12.13
N ALA A 134 -20.82 3.02 -13.29
CA ALA A 134 -21.43 4.23 -13.83
C ALA A 134 -22.95 4.00 -13.96
N GLN A 135 -23.75 4.85 -13.32
CA GLN A 135 -25.19 4.92 -13.55
C GLN A 135 -25.48 5.59 -14.89
#